data_AF-A0A5E6U9N3-F1
#
_entry.id   AF-A0A5E6U9N3-F1
#
_cell.length_a   1.000
_cell.length_b   1.000
_cell.length_c   1.000
_cell.angle_alpha   90.00
_cell.angle_beta   90.00
_cell.angle_gamma   90.00
#
_symmetry.space_group_name_H-M   'P 1'
#
loop_
_entity.id
_entity.type
_entity.pdbx_description
1 polymer ?
#
loop_
_entity_poly.entity_id
_entity_poly.type
_entity_poly.pdbx_seq_one_letter_code
_entity_poly.pdbx_strand_id
1 'polypeptide(L)'
;MSGLRASMRLYGLVKNSGSSDNPQRQPVEILCMTNRAGGSAIRAFVSRLDAELMRRSAGLADYRVIPLRTFDPTAFIDAHQGWLMLHICCGFVAPAGHSLLKDGGLMPMGWYVYSEIGQWTAQHHLDLGAQMAELLQSTYERNHLRNYNAWLNELDDASPAELAWQTDEAWRHLQFATPPDSREHCHALFDPVDNRWRFAATDVDLHPPHPESLKQGALN
;
A
#
# COMPACT_ATOMS: atom_id res chain seq x y z
N MET A 1 -3.70 -10.78 20.91
CA MET A 1 -3.89 -9.54 20.13
C MET A 1 -4.41 -9.91 18.75
N SER A 2 -5.54 -9.35 18.34
CA SER A 2 -6.11 -9.57 17.01
C SER A 2 -5.69 -8.43 16.10
N GLY A 3 -4.71 -8.64 15.24
CA GLY A 3 -4.35 -7.60 14.29
C GLY A 3 -5.39 -7.42 13.19
N LEU A 4 -5.18 -6.42 12.33
CA LEU A 4 -6.06 -6.05 11.23
C LEU A 4 -6.09 -7.16 10.16
N ARG A 5 -7.18 -7.92 10.11
CA ARG A 5 -7.41 -9.00 9.14
C ARG A 5 -8.24 -8.49 7.97
N ALA A 6 -7.86 -8.90 6.76
CA ALA A 6 -8.57 -8.58 5.54
C ALA A 6 -8.58 -9.78 4.57
N SER A 7 -9.48 -9.77 3.60
CA SER A 7 -9.57 -10.81 2.55
C SER A 7 -8.36 -10.87 1.63
N MET A 8 -7.46 -9.88 1.71
CA MET A 8 -6.14 -9.89 1.08
C MET A 8 -5.05 -9.51 2.06
N ARG A 9 -3.82 -9.83 1.68
CA ARG A 9 -2.62 -9.47 2.43
C ARG A 9 -2.40 -7.96 2.33
N LEU A 10 -2.14 -7.34 3.48
CA LEU A 10 -1.82 -5.92 3.56
C LEU A 10 -0.61 -5.70 4.45
N TYR A 11 0.22 -4.76 4.04
CA TYR A 11 1.42 -4.32 4.71
C TYR A 11 1.30 -2.87 5.15
N GLY A 12 1.80 -2.54 6.33
CA GLY A 12 1.85 -1.19 6.84
C GLY A 12 3.27 -0.79 7.22
N LEU A 13 3.50 0.51 7.31
CA LEU A 13 4.73 1.08 7.82
C LEU A 13 4.50 1.53 9.26
N VAL A 14 5.28 1.03 10.20
CA VAL A 14 5.20 1.45 11.60
C VAL A 14 6.54 1.90 12.13
N LYS A 15 6.57 2.92 12.97
CA LYS A 15 7.73 3.26 13.80
C LYS A 15 7.36 3.06 15.26
N ASN A 16 8.34 2.77 16.10
CA ASN A 16 8.09 2.71 17.53
C ASN A 16 7.85 4.12 18.07
N SER A 17 6.77 4.31 18.82
CA SER A 17 6.49 5.54 19.55
C SER A 17 6.94 5.36 21.00
N GLY A 18 8.16 5.80 21.32
CA GLY A 18 8.69 5.82 22.69
C GLY A 18 9.89 4.91 22.94
N SER A 19 10.48 5.05 24.14
CA SER A 19 11.61 4.26 24.62
C SER A 19 11.13 3.25 25.65
N SER A 20 11.29 1.95 25.37
CA SER A 20 11.03 0.87 26.32
C SER A 20 12.05 -0.25 26.12
N ASP A 21 12.43 -0.93 27.19
CA ASP A 21 13.42 -2.02 27.15
C ASP A 21 12.93 -3.27 26.39
N ASN A 22 11.64 -3.33 26.01
CA ASN A 22 11.07 -4.41 25.20
C ASN A 22 10.51 -3.90 23.85
N PRO A 23 11.27 -4.04 22.75
CA PRO A 23 10.87 -3.61 21.41
C PRO A 23 9.55 -4.22 20.90
N GLN A 24 9.13 -5.37 21.42
CA GLN A 24 7.89 -6.05 21.01
C GLN A 24 6.64 -5.53 21.73
N ARG A 25 6.79 -4.72 22.79
CA ARG A 25 5.68 -4.12 23.55
C ARG A 25 5.61 -2.61 23.42
N GLN A 26 6.45 -2.01 22.59
CA GLN A 26 6.39 -0.58 22.35
C GLN A 26 5.11 -0.25 21.58
N PRO A 27 4.37 0.80 21.98
CA PRO A 27 3.33 1.34 21.12
C PRO A 27 3.99 1.75 19.80
N VAL A 28 3.28 1.54 18.70
CA VAL A 28 3.78 1.84 17.37
C VAL A 28 2.87 2.87 16.72
N GLU A 29 3.47 3.84 16.04
CA GLU A 29 2.78 4.79 15.19
C GLU A 29 2.75 4.23 13.77
N ILE A 30 1.55 4.07 13.21
CA ILE A 30 1.36 3.60 11.84
C ILE A 30 1.34 4.77 10.86
N LEU A 31 2.01 4.61 9.71
CA LEU A 31 2.02 5.61 8.66
C LEU A 31 0.59 5.81 8.14
N CYS A 32 0.12 7.04 8.30
CA CYS A 32 -1.15 7.49 7.78
C CYS A 32 -0.93 8.53 6.68
N MET A 33 -1.98 8.79 5.92
CA MET A 33 -2.05 9.91 5.01
C MET A 33 -3.35 10.69 5.21
N THR A 34 -3.28 11.99 5.01
CA THR A 34 -4.45 12.85 5.01
C THR A 34 -5.11 12.79 3.62
N ASN A 35 -6.38 12.45 3.57
CA ASN A 35 -7.18 12.55 2.36
C ASN A 35 -7.54 14.02 2.07
N ARG A 36 -8.11 14.32 0.89
CA ARG A 36 -8.45 15.70 0.50
C ARG A 36 -9.46 16.39 1.44
N ALA A 37 -10.27 15.61 2.16
CA ALA A 37 -11.25 16.11 3.11
C ALA A 37 -10.67 16.30 4.53
N GLY A 38 -9.35 16.10 4.72
CA GLY A 38 -8.70 16.23 6.03
C GLY A 38 -8.79 14.97 6.91
N GLY A 39 -9.45 13.91 6.44
CA GLY A 39 -9.53 12.63 7.15
C GLY A 39 -8.20 11.86 7.07
N SER A 40 -7.87 11.12 8.12
CA SER A 40 -6.66 10.27 8.15
C SER A 40 -7.00 8.86 7.68
N ALA A 41 -6.17 8.27 6.82
CA ALA A 41 -6.26 6.88 6.41
C ALA A 41 -4.92 6.18 6.62
N ILE A 42 -4.95 4.95 7.14
CA ILE A 42 -3.78 4.09 7.24
C ILE A 42 -3.29 3.78 5.82
N ARG A 43 -2.00 4.00 5.56
CA ARG A 43 -1.41 3.61 4.28
C ARG A 43 -1.10 2.11 4.31
N ALA A 44 -1.90 1.35 3.58
CA ALA A 44 -1.79 -0.10 3.46
C ALA A 44 -1.25 -0.47 2.08
N PHE A 45 -0.35 -1.43 1.95
CA PHE A 45 0.23 -1.87 0.68
C PHE A 45 -0.13 -3.32 0.43
N VAL A 46 -0.53 -3.65 -0.79
CA VAL A 46 -0.81 -5.04 -1.18
C VAL A 46 0.47 -5.88 -1.32
N SER A 47 1.60 -5.21 -1.58
CA SER A 47 2.93 -5.81 -1.78
C SER A 47 3.89 -5.35 -0.68
N ARG A 48 4.62 -6.31 -0.10
CA ARG A 48 5.70 -6.04 0.86
C ARG A 48 6.83 -5.23 0.23
N LEU A 49 7.14 -5.49 -1.04
CA LEU A 49 8.15 -4.76 -1.80
C LEU A 49 7.75 -3.30 -2.01
N ASP A 50 6.49 -3.03 -2.35
CA ASP A 50 6.01 -1.66 -2.54
C ASP A 50 6.07 -0.85 -1.23
N ALA A 51 5.80 -1.50 -0.09
CA ALA A 51 5.94 -0.87 1.22
C ALA A 51 7.40 -0.50 1.52
N GLU A 52 8.36 -1.37 1.20
CA GLU A 52 9.80 -1.07 1.37
C GLU A 52 10.28 0.04 0.41
N LEU A 53 9.81 0.03 -0.84
CA LEU A 53 10.09 1.09 -1.80
C LEU A 53 9.51 2.43 -1.35
N MET A 54 8.27 2.44 -0.83
CA MET A 54 7.69 3.64 -0.24
C MET A 54 8.55 4.14 0.92
N ARG A 55 8.93 3.25 1.84
CA ARG A 55 9.76 3.59 3.01
C ARG A 55 11.06 4.28 2.59
N ARG A 56 11.75 3.70 1.61
CA ARG A 56 12.99 4.26 1.05
C ARG A 56 12.74 5.60 0.36
N SER A 57 11.73 5.67 -0.50
CA SER A 57 11.45 6.88 -1.30
C SER A 57 11.04 8.09 -0.47
N ALA A 58 10.31 7.88 0.63
CA ALA A 58 9.85 8.95 1.51
C ALA A 58 10.81 9.26 2.67
N GLY A 59 12.02 8.68 2.69
CA GLY A 59 12.99 8.92 3.75
C GLY A 59 12.53 8.42 5.14
N LEU A 60 11.68 7.40 5.19
CA LEU A 60 11.09 6.86 6.41
C LEU A 60 11.99 5.80 7.05
N ALA A 61 13.26 6.15 7.28
CA ALA A 61 14.28 5.22 7.75
C ALA A 61 13.93 4.55 9.10
N ASP A 62 13.24 5.28 9.99
CA ASP A 62 12.83 4.81 11.31
C ASP A 62 11.55 3.95 11.30
N TYR A 63 10.87 3.88 10.16
CA TYR A 63 9.74 2.98 9.98
C TYR A 63 10.24 1.59 9.61
N ARG A 64 9.44 0.57 9.92
CA ARG A 64 9.60 -0.80 9.44
C ARG A 64 8.31 -1.27 8.78
N VAL A 65 8.44 -2.12 7.76
CA VAL A 65 7.29 -2.78 7.16
C VAL A 65 6.82 -3.91 8.07
N ILE A 66 5.52 -3.99 8.33
CA ILE A 66 4.88 -5.10 9.04
C ILE A 66 3.64 -5.60 8.29
N PRO A 67 3.29 -6.89 8.40
CA PRO A 67 1.98 -7.37 8.00
C PRO A 67 0.89 -6.73 8.88
N LEU A 68 -0.15 -6.13 8.30
CA LEU A 68 -1.22 -5.49 9.08
C LEU A 68 -1.98 -6.48 9.97
N ARG A 69 -1.97 -7.78 9.64
CA ARG A 69 -2.51 -8.85 10.51
C ARG A 69 -1.86 -8.93 11.90
N THR A 70 -0.73 -8.26 12.11
CA THR A 70 -0.05 -8.14 13.42
C THR A 70 -0.23 -6.78 14.07
N PHE A 71 -0.84 -5.82 13.39
CA PHE A 71 -1.10 -4.46 13.89
C PHE A 71 -2.48 -4.37 14.53
N ASP A 72 -2.55 -3.88 15.78
CA ASP A 72 -3.81 -3.63 16.47
C ASP A 72 -4.36 -2.24 16.09
N PRO A 73 -5.48 -2.14 15.37
CA PRO A 73 -6.02 -0.87 14.90
C PRO A 73 -6.89 -0.14 15.94
N THR A 74 -7.06 -0.68 17.15
CA THR A 74 -8.01 -0.14 18.16
C THR A 74 -7.77 1.34 18.43
N ALA A 75 -6.53 1.73 18.73
CA ALA A 75 -6.20 3.13 19.02
C ALA A 75 -6.48 4.07 17.83
N PHE A 76 -6.31 3.58 16.59
CA PHE A 76 -6.66 4.35 15.40
C PHE A 76 -8.18 4.51 15.30
N ILE A 77 -8.94 3.43 15.47
CA ILE A 77 -10.40 3.42 15.37
C ILE A 77 -11.03 4.33 16.43
N ASP A 78 -10.54 4.27 17.67
CA ASP A 78 -11.01 5.12 18.78
C ASP A 78 -10.79 6.61 18.47
N ALA A 79 -9.61 6.97 17.94
CA ALA A 79 -9.29 8.33 17.53
C ALA A 79 -10.16 8.83 16.36
N HIS A 80 -10.76 7.93 15.59
CA HIS A 80 -11.60 8.23 14.43
C HIS A 80 -13.07 7.82 14.66
N GLN A 81 -13.54 7.88 15.91
CA GLN A 81 -14.96 7.71 16.25
C GLN A 81 -15.58 6.39 15.74
N GLY A 82 -14.81 5.30 15.79
CA GLY A 82 -15.27 3.98 15.36
C GLY A 82 -15.03 3.68 13.87
N TRP A 83 -14.44 4.60 13.11
CA TRP A 83 -14.14 4.41 11.70
C TRP A 83 -12.72 3.88 11.46
N LEU A 84 -12.62 2.91 10.57
CA LEU A 84 -11.37 2.47 9.98
C LEU A 84 -11.31 2.95 8.53
N MET A 85 -10.23 3.67 8.21
CA MET A 85 -9.97 4.20 6.87
C MET A 85 -8.63 3.67 6.38
N LEU A 86 -8.62 3.02 5.23
CA LEU A 86 -7.42 2.49 4.59
C LEU A 86 -7.23 3.17 3.22
N HIS A 87 -5.99 3.50 2.90
CA HIS A 87 -5.56 3.77 1.52
C HIS A 87 -4.75 2.57 1.04
N ILE A 88 -5.41 1.70 0.26
CA ILE A 88 -4.85 0.44 -0.26
C ILE A 88 -4.02 0.75 -1.50
N CYS A 89 -2.72 0.78 -1.31
CA CYS A 89 -1.70 1.05 -2.32
C CYS A 89 -1.40 -0.23 -3.10
N CYS A 90 -1.50 -0.13 -4.42
CA CYS A 90 -1.34 -1.22 -5.38
C CYS A 90 -0.22 -0.97 -6.39
N GLY A 91 0.81 -0.20 -6.01
CA GLY A 91 1.92 0.21 -6.85
C GLY A 91 2.10 1.73 -6.85
N PHE A 92 2.65 2.27 -7.93
CA PHE A 92 3.01 3.69 -8.02
C PHE A 92 2.46 4.37 -9.26
N VAL A 93 2.39 5.69 -9.22
CA VAL A 93 1.96 6.52 -10.34
C VAL A 93 3.20 7.02 -11.08
N ALA A 94 3.28 6.75 -12.37
CA ALA A 94 4.18 7.42 -13.29
C ALA A 94 3.45 8.62 -13.90
N PRO A 95 3.80 9.88 -13.54
CA PRO A 95 3.04 11.02 -14.03
C PRO A 95 3.32 11.28 -15.52
N ALA A 96 2.30 11.70 -16.26
CA ALA A 96 2.42 12.02 -17.69
C ALA A 96 3.56 13.02 -17.94
N GLY A 97 4.48 12.70 -18.84
CA GLY A 97 5.63 13.55 -19.17
C GLY A 97 6.67 13.73 -18.06
N HIS A 98 6.60 12.97 -16.97
CA HIS A 98 7.54 13.03 -15.85
C HIS A 98 8.20 11.68 -15.57
N SER A 99 9.35 11.71 -14.89
CA SER A 99 9.95 10.51 -14.33
C SER A 99 9.07 9.90 -13.23
N LEU A 100 9.26 8.61 -12.96
CA LEU A 100 8.55 7.91 -11.90
C LEU A 100 8.83 8.48 -10.49
N LEU A 101 9.95 9.20 -10.33
CA LEU A 101 10.27 9.98 -9.14
C LEU A 101 9.78 11.42 -9.30
N LYS A 102 8.58 11.71 -8.79
CA LYS A 102 8.07 13.08 -8.70
C LYS A 102 8.60 13.73 -7.43
N ASP A 103 9.25 14.89 -7.55
CA ASP A 103 9.83 15.63 -6.41
C ASP A 103 10.78 14.79 -5.55
N GLY A 104 11.44 13.79 -6.16
CA GLY A 104 12.37 12.87 -5.50
C GLY A 104 11.72 11.67 -4.81
N GLY A 105 10.39 11.53 -4.83
CA GLY A 105 9.66 10.44 -4.18
C GLY A 105 8.80 9.62 -5.13
N LEU A 106 8.44 8.41 -4.70
CA LEU A 106 7.42 7.62 -5.36
C LEU A 106 6.03 8.07 -4.89
N MET A 107 5.10 8.21 -5.83
CA MET A 107 3.70 8.51 -5.52
C MET A 107 2.91 7.20 -5.53
N PRO A 108 2.38 6.73 -4.39
CA PRO A 108 1.61 5.49 -4.38
C PRO A 108 0.30 5.67 -5.15
N MET A 109 -0.09 4.64 -5.87
CA MET A 109 -1.40 4.50 -6.49
C MET A 109 -2.25 3.59 -5.60
N GLY A 110 -3.52 3.93 -5.39
CA GLY A 110 -4.38 3.13 -4.52
C GLY A 110 -5.80 3.64 -4.40
N TRP A 111 -6.60 2.90 -3.63
CA TRP A 111 -8.01 3.20 -3.37
C TRP A 111 -8.27 3.44 -1.91
N TYR A 112 -9.33 4.17 -1.61
CA TYR A 112 -9.80 4.32 -0.24
C TYR A 112 -10.86 3.27 0.11
N VAL A 113 -10.72 2.70 1.30
CA VAL A 113 -11.71 1.82 1.90
C VAL A 113 -12.11 2.38 3.25
N TYR A 114 -13.41 2.50 3.45
CA TYR A 114 -14.04 3.03 4.64
C TYR A 114 -14.88 1.94 5.30
N SER A 115 -14.72 1.75 6.60
CA SER A 115 -15.50 0.77 7.35
C SER A 115 -15.85 1.32 8.73
N GLU A 116 -17.13 1.33 9.05
CA GLU A 116 -17.63 1.63 10.39
C GLU A 116 -17.54 0.35 11.22
N ILE A 117 -16.56 0.31 12.13
CA ILE A 117 -16.25 -0.88 12.94
C ILE A 117 -16.78 -0.72 14.38
N GLY A 118 -16.81 0.51 14.89
CA GLY A 118 -17.08 0.77 16.31
C GLY A 118 -15.88 0.32 17.16
N GLN A 119 -15.89 -0.92 17.62
CA GLN A 119 -14.81 -1.50 18.42
C GLN A 119 -14.16 -2.68 17.70
N TRP A 120 -12.83 -2.67 17.59
CA TRP A 120 -12.11 -3.80 16.99
C TRP A 120 -12.20 -5.05 17.87
N THR A 121 -12.45 -6.19 17.24
CA THR A 121 -12.50 -7.51 17.91
C THR A 121 -11.79 -8.56 17.06
N ALA A 122 -11.43 -9.69 17.67
CA ALA A 122 -10.77 -10.79 16.96
C ALA A 122 -11.61 -11.45 15.85
N GLN A 123 -12.91 -11.19 15.82
CA GLN A 123 -13.83 -11.68 14.81
C GLN A 123 -13.92 -10.74 13.60
N HIS A 124 -13.44 -9.50 13.73
CA HIS A 124 -13.45 -8.56 12.61
C HIS A 124 -12.51 -9.03 11.50
N HIS A 125 -13.04 -8.95 10.29
CA HIS A 125 -12.36 -9.29 9.06
C HIS A 125 -12.86 -8.34 7.98
N LEU A 126 -11.95 -7.57 7.40
CA LEU A 126 -12.27 -6.64 6.31
C LEU A 126 -12.42 -7.42 5.02
N ASP A 127 -13.65 -7.56 4.54
CA ASP A 127 -13.88 -8.05 3.19
C ASP A 127 -13.75 -6.90 2.19
N LEU A 128 -12.67 -6.92 1.42
CA LEU A 128 -12.39 -5.95 0.37
C LEU A 128 -13.06 -6.32 -0.97
N GLY A 129 -13.78 -7.44 -1.02
CA GLY A 129 -14.62 -7.85 -2.15
C GLY A 129 -13.86 -8.46 -3.33
N ALA A 130 -14.58 -9.23 -4.15
CA ALA A 130 -14.05 -9.86 -5.36
C ALA A 130 -13.58 -8.85 -6.41
N GLN A 131 -14.26 -7.70 -6.50
CA GLN A 131 -13.93 -6.63 -7.45
C GLN A 131 -12.51 -6.09 -7.25
N MET A 132 -12.07 -5.94 -5.99
CA MET A 132 -10.71 -5.50 -5.68
C MET A 132 -9.67 -6.54 -6.11
N ALA A 133 -9.95 -7.83 -5.89
CA ALA A 133 -9.07 -8.90 -6.32
C ALA A 133 -8.96 -8.98 -7.85
N GLU A 134 -10.08 -8.85 -8.56
CA GLU A 134 -10.12 -8.79 -10.03
C GLU A 134 -9.38 -7.58 -10.58
N LEU A 135 -9.54 -6.41 -9.93
CA LEU A 135 -8.83 -5.20 -10.31
C LEU A 135 -7.31 -5.34 -10.14
N LEU A 136 -6.86 -5.91 -9.02
CA LEU A 136 -5.43 -6.19 -8.80
C LEU A 136 -4.88 -7.19 -9.81
N GLN A 137 -5.62 -8.27 -10.09
CA GLN A 137 -5.23 -9.28 -11.07
C GLN A 137 -5.13 -8.69 -12.49
N SER A 138 -6.16 -7.96 -12.95
CA SER A 138 -6.16 -7.31 -14.26
C SER A 138 -5.06 -6.25 -14.39
N THR A 139 -4.70 -5.60 -13.29
CA THR A 139 -3.61 -4.64 -13.25
C THR A 139 -2.24 -5.30 -13.46
N TYR A 140 -2.01 -6.46 -12.85
CA TYR A 140 -0.80 -7.25 -13.07
C TYR A 140 -0.73 -7.78 -14.51
N GLU A 141 -1.84 -8.28 -15.04
CA GLU A 141 -1.93 -8.78 -16.42
C GLU A 141 -1.65 -7.69 -17.45
N ARG A 142 -2.22 -6.49 -17.27
CA ARG A 142 -1.96 -5.31 -18.12
C ARG A 142 -0.49 -4.88 -18.11
N ASN A 143 0.18 -5.05 -16.98
CA ASN A 143 1.62 -4.79 -16.85
C ASN A 143 2.49 -5.96 -17.34
N HIS A 144 1.89 -7.01 -17.89
CA HIS A 144 2.54 -8.26 -18.30
C HIS A 144 3.37 -8.90 -17.19
N LEU A 145 2.90 -8.76 -15.96
CA LEU A 145 3.52 -9.38 -14.78
C LEU A 145 3.02 -10.81 -14.60
N ARG A 146 3.83 -11.59 -13.89
CA ARG A 146 3.41 -12.92 -13.41
C ARG A 146 2.18 -12.79 -12.51
N ASN A 147 1.43 -13.89 -12.37
CA ASN A 147 0.23 -13.94 -11.53
C ASN A 147 0.45 -13.28 -10.16
N TYR A 148 -0.43 -12.32 -9.83
CA TYR A 148 -0.35 -11.48 -8.64
C TYR A 148 -0.18 -12.29 -7.34
N ASN A 149 -1.04 -13.30 -7.13
CA ASN A 149 -0.99 -14.10 -5.91
C ASN A 149 0.27 -14.96 -5.82
N ALA A 150 0.74 -15.52 -6.94
CA ALA A 150 1.99 -16.27 -6.97
C ALA A 150 3.18 -15.39 -6.57
N TRP A 151 3.24 -14.18 -7.13
CA TRP A 151 4.28 -13.21 -6.81
C TRP A 151 4.25 -12.78 -5.35
N LEU A 152 3.07 -12.45 -4.81
CA LEU A 152 2.96 -12.07 -3.39
C LEU A 152 3.37 -13.20 -2.44
N ASN A 153 3.07 -14.46 -2.77
CA ASN A 153 3.52 -15.58 -1.96
C ASN A 153 5.06 -15.67 -1.94
N GLU A 154 5.73 -15.47 -3.09
CA GLU A 154 7.19 -15.47 -3.15
C GLU A 154 7.81 -14.32 -2.32
N LEU A 155 7.20 -13.13 -2.33
CA LEU A 155 7.63 -12.00 -1.48
C LEU A 155 7.42 -12.24 0.02
N ASP A 156 6.36 -12.96 0.39
CA ASP A 156 6.08 -13.31 1.77
C ASP A 156 7.09 -14.33 2.30
N ASP A 157 7.48 -15.29 1.45
CA ASP A 157 8.45 -16.35 1.77
C ASP A 157 9.90 -15.88 1.67
N ALA A 158 10.15 -14.74 1.00
CA ALA A 158 11.48 -14.17 0.84
C ALA A 158 12.13 -13.81 2.19
N SER A 159 13.39 -14.22 2.32
CA SER A 159 14.26 -13.82 3.43
C SER A 159 14.47 -12.30 3.45
N PRO A 160 14.85 -11.71 4.60
CA PRO A 160 15.17 -10.28 4.67
C PRO A 160 16.25 -9.85 3.67
N ALA A 161 17.23 -10.72 3.38
CA ALA A 161 18.29 -10.43 2.42
C ALA A 161 17.79 -10.40 0.97
N GLU A 162 16.92 -11.34 0.59
CA GLU A 162 16.32 -11.38 -0.75
C GLU A 162 15.42 -10.17 -0.99
N LEU A 163 14.60 -9.80 0.00
CA LEU A 163 13.75 -8.61 -0.12
C LEU A 163 14.58 -7.32 -0.20
N ALA A 164 15.65 -7.22 0.60
CA ALA A 164 16.56 -6.07 0.52
C ALA A 164 17.21 -5.98 -0.87
N TRP A 165 17.69 -7.11 -1.41
CA TRP A 165 18.23 -7.17 -2.77
C TRP A 165 17.19 -6.74 -3.82
N GLN A 166 15.96 -7.25 -3.77
CA GLN A 166 14.90 -6.84 -4.71
C GLN A 166 14.57 -5.35 -4.58
N THR A 167 14.56 -4.82 -3.36
CA THR A 167 14.35 -3.37 -3.12
C THR A 167 15.49 -2.55 -3.72
N ASP A 168 16.72 -3.02 -3.62
CA ASP A 168 17.90 -2.38 -4.22
C ASP A 168 17.89 -2.43 -5.75
N GLU A 169 17.52 -3.56 -6.34
CA GLU A 169 17.34 -3.69 -7.79
C GLU A 169 16.24 -2.74 -8.29
N ALA A 170 15.06 -2.79 -7.68
CA ALA A 170 13.95 -1.91 -8.01
C ALA A 170 14.36 -0.44 -7.93
N TRP A 171 15.08 -0.06 -6.87
CA TRP A 171 15.56 1.31 -6.69
C TRP A 171 16.60 1.71 -7.73
N ARG A 172 17.56 0.85 -8.06
CA ARG A 172 18.59 1.13 -9.07
C ARG A 172 17.95 1.34 -10.44
N HIS A 173 16.95 0.53 -10.77
CA HIS A 173 16.26 0.60 -12.05
C HIS A 173 15.29 1.78 -12.17
N LEU A 174 14.92 2.47 -11.07
CA LEU A 174 14.09 3.68 -11.13
C LEU A 174 14.70 4.79 -11.99
N GLN A 175 16.03 4.93 -11.98
CA GLN A 175 16.73 5.99 -12.70
C GLN A 175 16.64 5.82 -14.23
N PHE A 176 16.44 4.59 -14.69
CA PHE A 176 16.31 4.23 -16.10
C PHE A 176 14.87 3.97 -16.51
N ALA A 177 13.94 4.05 -15.55
CA ALA A 177 12.53 3.80 -15.77
C ALA A 177 11.96 4.95 -16.60
N THR A 178 11.69 4.67 -17.88
CA THR A 178 11.08 5.63 -18.80
C THR A 178 9.63 5.23 -18.99
N PRO A 179 8.67 5.97 -18.40
CA PRO A 179 7.26 5.75 -18.70
C PRO A 179 7.01 5.94 -20.20
N PRO A 180 6.00 5.28 -20.77
CA PRO A 180 5.61 5.51 -22.16
C PRO A 180 5.31 6.99 -22.38
N ASP A 181 5.59 7.49 -23.59
CA ASP A 181 5.21 8.85 -24.01
C ASP A 181 3.68 8.93 -24.15
N SER A 182 3.04 9.13 -22.99
CA SER A 182 1.60 9.16 -22.81
C SER A 182 1.21 10.52 -22.25
N ARG A 183 0.05 11.00 -22.70
CA ARG A 183 -0.60 12.18 -22.12
C ARG A 183 -1.31 11.88 -20.79
N GLU A 184 -1.39 10.60 -20.44
CA GLU A 184 -2.09 10.10 -19.27
C GLU A 184 -1.11 9.54 -18.24
N HIS A 185 -1.53 9.56 -16.97
CA HIS A 185 -0.78 8.92 -15.90
C HIS A 185 -0.77 7.40 -16.09
N CYS A 186 0.38 6.77 -15.88
CA CYS A 186 0.48 5.32 -15.93
C CYS A 186 0.60 4.73 -14.53
N HIS A 187 0.08 3.53 -14.36
CA HIS A 187 0.43 2.69 -13.24
C HIS A 187 1.79 2.07 -13.46
N ALA A 188 2.63 2.10 -12.43
CA ALA A 188 3.98 1.59 -12.42
C ALA A 188 4.13 0.49 -11.38
N LEU A 189 4.64 -0.67 -11.83
CA LEU A 189 4.95 -1.82 -10.98
C LEU A 189 6.35 -2.33 -11.31
N PHE A 190 7.07 -2.80 -10.30
CA PHE A 190 8.38 -3.41 -10.52
C PHE A 190 8.23 -4.90 -10.83
N ASP A 191 8.83 -5.32 -11.95
CA ASP A 191 8.97 -6.71 -12.35
C ASP A 191 10.31 -7.28 -11.84
N PRO A 192 10.28 -8.16 -10.82
CA PRO A 192 11.46 -8.77 -10.22
C PRO A 192 12.12 -9.83 -11.11
N VAL A 193 11.38 -10.41 -12.07
CA VAL A 193 11.89 -11.47 -12.95
C VAL A 193 12.83 -10.86 -13.97
N ASP A 194 12.38 -9.76 -14.57
CA ASP A 194 13.12 -9.03 -15.60
C ASP A 194 13.91 -7.83 -15.05
N ASN A 195 13.85 -7.59 -13.74
CA ASN A 195 14.42 -6.43 -13.04
C ASN A 195 14.09 -5.10 -13.72
N ARG A 196 12.81 -4.87 -14.02
CA ARG A 196 12.37 -3.67 -14.76
C ARG A 196 11.06 -3.11 -14.27
N TRP A 197 10.94 -1.79 -14.37
CA TRP A 197 9.67 -1.11 -14.16
C TRP A 197 8.75 -1.33 -15.36
N ARG A 198 7.54 -1.79 -15.09
CA ARG A 198 6.44 -1.94 -16.05
C ARG A 198 5.47 -0.79 -15.89
N PHE A 199 4.91 -0.39 -17.02
CA PHE A 199 3.95 0.69 -17.07
C PHE A 199 2.74 0.26 -17.87
N ALA A 200 1.55 0.53 -17.33
CA ALA A 200 0.30 0.35 -18.05
C ALA A 200 -0.60 1.56 -17.81
N ALA A 201 -1.45 1.86 -18.79
CA ALA A 201 -2.58 2.76 -18.55
C ALA A 201 -3.46 2.17 -17.44
N THR A 202 -4.01 3.06 -16.61
CA THR A 202 -4.85 2.65 -15.49
C THR A 202 -6.14 3.44 -15.48
N ASP A 203 -7.22 2.74 -15.18
CA ASP A 203 -8.53 3.33 -14.90
C ASP A 203 -8.69 3.59 -13.39
N VAL A 204 -7.64 3.34 -12.61
CA VAL A 204 -7.63 3.67 -11.18
C VAL A 204 -7.66 5.18 -11.06
N ASP A 205 -8.82 5.69 -10.65
CA ASP A 205 -9.02 7.10 -10.40
C ASP A 205 -7.97 7.60 -9.39
N LEU A 206 -7.06 8.45 -9.86
CA LEU A 206 -6.05 9.11 -9.03
C LEU A 206 -6.68 10.13 -8.07
N HIS A 207 -7.99 10.32 -8.16
CA HIS A 207 -8.76 11.27 -7.40
C HIS A 207 -9.85 10.52 -6.65
N PRO A 208 -9.89 10.62 -5.31
CA PRO A 208 -10.96 9.98 -4.55
C PRO A 208 -12.30 10.58 -5.00
N PRO A 209 -13.37 9.79 -5.07
CA PRO A 209 -14.70 10.36 -5.18
C PRO A 209 -14.97 11.30 -4.01
N HIS A 210 -15.70 12.37 -4.30
CA HIS A 210 -16.27 13.22 -3.27
C HIS A 210 -17.16 12.34 -2.39
N PRO A 211 -17.04 12.34 -1.05
CA PRO A 211 -17.95 11.60 -0.20
C PRO A 211 -19.29 12.33 -0.19
N GLU A 212 -20.14 12.09 -1.19
CA GLU A 212 -21.57 12.23 -0.98
C GLU A 212 -21.97 11.11 -0.03
N SER A 213 -21.95 11.37 1.27
CA SER A 213 -22.58 10.57 2.33
C SER A 213 -22.66 9.07 2.00
N LEU A 214 -21.52 8.43 1.72
CA LEU A 214 -21.48 7.02 1.31
C LEU A 214 -21.70 6.17 2.55
N LYS A 215 -22.98 5.88 2.77
CA LYS A 215 -23.47 4.78 3.60
C LYS A 215 -22.73 3.51 3.19
N GLN A 216 -22.31 2.75 4.20
CA GLN A 216 -21.74 1.41 4.19
C GLN A 216 -21.67 0.68 2.82
N GLY A 217 -20.46 0.21 2.52
CA GLY A 217 -20.18 -0.77 1.46
C GLY A 217 -19.63 -0.11 0.19
N ALA A 218 -18.30 -0.11 0.07
CA ALA A 218 -17.47 0.03 -1.13
C ALA A 218 -17.92 0.94 -2.30
N LEU A 219 -16.93 1.73 -2.77
CA LEU A 219 -16.78 2.37 -4.08
C LEU A 219 -17.54 3.68 -4.33
N ASN A 220 -16.81 4.69 -4.82
CA ASN A 220 -16.90 4.96 -6.25
C ASN A 220 -15.52 4.76 -6.86
#